data_AF-A0A6I5ZX75-F1
#
_entry.id   AF-A0A6I5ZX75-F1
#
_cell.length_a   1.000
_cell.length_b   1.000
_cell.length_c   1.000
_cell.angle_alpha   90.00
_cell.angle_beta   90.00
_cell.angle_gamma   90.00
#
_symmetry.space_group_name_H-M   'P 1'
#
loop_
_entity.id
_entity.type
_entity.pdbx_description
1 polymer ?
#
loop_
_entity_poly.entity_id
_entity_poly.type
_entity_poly.pdbx_seq_one_letter_code
_entity_poly.pdbx_strand_id
1 'polypeptide(L)'
;MSHPTADPVVSAVPYQVLDVGGQPPRALGDFTGTLTMRVHGATGEHLVCGQGTAADHHAVVQEKTGDGTGKDVRRWRVAADGDGFVAISG
;
A
#
# COMPACT_ATOMS: atom_id res chain seq x y z
N MET A 1 -0.59 20.06 20.74
CA MET A 1 -0.43 18.63 20.42
C MET A 1 0.12 18.54 19.00
N SER A 2 1.42 18.33 18.87
CA SER A 2 2.10 18.16 17.59
C SER A 2 1.70 16.80 17.04
N HIS A 3 0.87 16.77 16.00
CA HIS A 3 0.71 15.54 15.24
C HIS A 3 2.00 15.36 14.45
N PRO A 4 2.74 14.24 14.58
CA PRO A 4 3.75 13.92 13.60
C PRO A 4 3.02 13.82 12.26
N THR A 5 3.18 14.84 11.43
CA THR A 5 2.71 14.78 10.04
C THR A 5 3.52 13.67 9.41
N ALA A 6 2.89 12.52 9.16
CA ALA A 6 3.49 11.47 8.34
C ALA A 6 4.05 12.13 7.08
N ASP A 7 5.28 11.77 6.71
CA ASP A 7 5.92 12.38 5.56
C ASP A 7 5.01 12.24 4.32
N PRO A 8 4.93 13.25 3.44
CA PRO A 8 3.99 13.20 2.33
C PRO A 8 4.33 12.06 1.36
N VAL A 9 3.33 11.27 0.96
CA VAL A 9 3.50 10.26 -0.10
C VAL A 9 3.53 10.95 -1.47
N VAL A 10 4.65 10.80 -2.17
CA VAL A 10 4.84 11.23 -3.56
C VAL A 10 4.06 10.33 -4.50
N SER A 11 3.22 10.91 -5.36
CA SER A 11 2.45 10.17 -6.37
C SER A 11 3.32 9.75 -7.56
N ALA A 12 2.88 8.72 -8.27
CA ALA A 12 3.48 8.20 -9.50
C ALA A 12 4.94 7.73 -9.40
N VAL A 13 5.47 7.54 -8.18
CA VAL A 13 6.77 6.90 -7.94
C VAL A 13 6.59 5.56 -7.24
N PRO A 14 7.45 4.56 -7.51
CA PRO A 14 7.35 3.26 -6.88
C PRO A 14 7.79 3.32 -5.41
N TYR A 15 7.01 2.66 -4.55
CA TYR A 15 7.38 2.33 -3.17
C TYR A 15 7.47 0.81 -3.06
N GLN A 16 8.53 0.30 -2.46
CA GLN A 16 8.67 -1.12 -2.17
C GLN A 16 7.65 -1.54 -1.11
N VAL A 17 6.93 -2.63 -1.34
CA VAL A 17 6.07 -3.24 -0.32
C VAL A 17 6.92 -4.11 0.59
N LEU A 18 6.90 -3.82 1.89
CA LEU A 18 7.67 -4.54 2.91
C LEU A 18 6.85 -5.68 3.51
N ASP A 19 5.60 -5.39 3.90
CA ASP A 19 4.68 -6.37 4.46
C ASP A 19 3.21 -6.02 4.18
N VAL A 20 2.37 -7.04 4.19
CA VAL A 20 0.91 -6.97 4.13
C VAL A 20 0.37 -7.76 5.32
N GLY A 21 -0.39 -7.10 6.20
CA GLY A 21 -0.88 -7.69 7.44
C GLY A 21 0.23 -8.16 8.38
N GLY A 22 1.41 -7.51 8.35
CA GLY A 22 2.56 -7.91 9.17
C GLY A 22 3.32 -9.15 8.66
N GLN A 23 3.07 -9.58 7.43
CA GLN A 23 3.79 -10.67 6.77
C GLN A 23 4.38 -10.18 5.44
N PRO A 24 5.60 -10.59 5.04
CA PRO A 24 6.10 -10.32 3.70
C PRO A 24 5.15 -10.90 2.64
N PRO A 25 4.71 -10.10 1.65
CA PRO A 25 3.81 -10.59 0.61
C PRO A 25 4.51 -11.64 -0.26
N ARG A 26 3.75 -12.68 -0.64
CA ARG A 26 4.22 -13.81 -1.45
C ARG A 26 3.48 -13.91 -2.77
N ALA A 27 2.27 -13.37 -2.84
CA ALA A 27 1.43 -13.38 -4.04
C ALA A 27 0.51 -12.16 -4.10
N LEU A 28 0.00 -11.84 -5.29
CA LEU A 28 -1.01 -10.79 -5.47
C LEU A 28 -2.28 -11.03 -4.64
N GLY A 29 -2.61 -12.29 -4.33
CA GLY A 29 -3.74 -12.65 -3.47
C GLY A 29 -3.64 -12.12 -2.04
N ASP A 30 -2.43 -11.84 -1.55
CA ASP A 30 -2.22 -11.27 -0.21
C ASP A 30 -2.77 -9.83 -0.11
N PHE A 31 -2.92 -9.16 -1.26
CA PHE A 31 -3.47 -7.82 -1.37
C PHE A 31 -5.00 -7.80 -1.54
N THR A 32 -5.72 -8.79 -1.00
CA THR A 32 -7.19 -8.88 -1.16
C THR A 32 -7.92 -8.69 0.17
N GLY A 33 -9.04 -7.97 0.14
CA GLY A 33 -9.84 -7.67 1.32
C GLY A 33 -9.27 -6.51 2.16
N THR A 34 -9.74 -6.39 3.40
CA THR A 34 -9.23 -5.40 4.36
C THR A 34 -7.80 -5.75 4.75
N LEU A 35 -6.87 -4.81 4.53
CA LEU A 35 -5.46 -5.03 4.82
C LEU A 35 -4.76 -3.77 5.31
N THR A 36 -3.60 -4.00 5.91
CA THR A 36 -2.59 -2.99 6.20
C THR A 36 -1.36 -3.33 5.38
N MET A 37 -0.86 -2.40 4.60
CA MET A 37 0.31 -2.56 3.74
C MET A 37 1.38 -1.55 4.16
N ARG A 38 2.57 -2.02 4.50
CA ARG A 38 3.71 -1.14 4.77
C ARG A 38 4.56 -0.99 3.53
N VAL A 39 4.82 0.25 3.15
CA VAL A 39 5.61 0.58 1.95
C VAL A 39 6.79 1.49 2.29
N HIS A 40 7.90 1.37 1.58
CA HIS A 40 9.09 2.21 1.73
C HIS A 40 9.47 2.85 0.40
N GLY A 41 9.72 4.15 0.39
CA GLY A 41 10.11 4.85 -0.83
C GLY A 41 10.75 6.20 -0.56
N ALA A 42 10.60 7.12 -1.51
CA ALA A 42 11.31 8.40 -1.55
C ALA A 42 11.12 9.27 -0.28
N THR A 43 10.02 9.09 0.45
CA THR A 43 9.71 9.83 1.68
C THR A 43 9.67 8.94 2.92
N GLY A 44 10.35 7.80 2.89
CA GLY A 44 10.44 6.87 4.03
C GLY A 44 9.36 5.79 4.04
N GLU A 45 9.10 5.25 5.24
CA GLU A 45 8.09 4.21 5.46
C GLU A 45 6.69 4.79 5.69
N HIS A 46 5.70 4.20 5.04
CA HIS A 46 4.29 4.58 5.14
C HIS A 46 3.44 3.36 5.44
N LEU A 47 2.45 3.56 6.32
CA LEU A 47 1.43 2.56 6.62
C LEU A 47 0.16 2.89 5.83
N VAL A 48 -0.24 1.98 4.96
CA VAL A 48 -1.43 2.11 4.11
C VAL A 48 -2.50 1.17 4.62
N CYS A 49 -3.59 1.72 5.17
CA CYS A 49 -4.76 0.94 5.57
C CYS A 49 -5.82 1.02 4.47
N GLY A 50 -6.33 -0.11 3.99
CA GLY A 50 -7.21 -0.07 2.83
C GLY A 50 -7.93 -1.36 2.50
N GLN A 51 -8.63 -1.31 1.37
CA GLN A 51 -9.30 -2.45 0.76
C GLN A 51 -8.58 -2.83 -0.53
N GLY A 52 -8.14 -4.08 -0.60
CA GLY A 52 -7.41 -4.62 -1.72
C GLY A 52 -8.26 -5.49 -2.63
N THR A 53 -7.98 -5.43 -3.93
CA THR A 53 -8.48 -6.37 -4.94
C THR A 53 -7.32 -6.83 -5.81
N ALA A 54 -7.31 -8.10 -6.20
CA ALA A 54 -6.28 -8.66 -7.08
C ALA A 54 -6.87 -9.02 -8.45
N ALA A 55 -6.11 -8.76 -9.49
CA ALA A 55 -6.31 -9.24 -10.86
C ALA A 55 -5.06 -10.01 -11.32
N ASP A 56 -5.11 -10.63 -12.49
CA ASP A 56 -4.09 -11.58 -12.98
C ASP A 56 -2.64 -11.06 -12.95
N HIS A 57 -2.44 -9.75 -13.11
CA HIS A 57 -1.10 -9.15 -13.23
C HIS A 57 -0.80 -8.02 -12.24
N HIS A 58 -1.78 -7.61 -11.44
CA HIS A 58 -1.60 -6.55 -10.45
C HIS A 58 -2.70 -6.60 -9.41
N ALA A 59 -2.44 -6.01 -8.25
CA ALA A 59 -3.46 -5.70 -7.26
C ALA A 59 -3.70 -4.19 -7.20
N VAL A 60 -4.86 -3.81 -6.68
CA VAL A 60 -5.26 -2.44 -6.41
C VAL A 60 -5.62 -2.35 -4.94
N VAL A 61 -4.96 -1.47 -4.21
CA VAL A 61 -5.30 -1.15 -2.82
C VAL A 61 -5.91 0.25 -2.79
N GLN A 62 -7.19 0.32 -2.42
CA GLN A 62 -7.86 1.57 -2.13
C GLN A 62 -7.56 1.95 -0.68
N GLU A 63 -6.63 2.88 -0.49
CA GLU A 63 -6.32 3.45 0.82
C GLU A 63 -7.54 4.20 1.36
N LYS A 64 -7.80 3.99 2.65
CA LYS A 64 -8.93 4.59 3.34
C LYS A 64 -8.46 5.29 4.61
N THR A 65 -9.13 6.37 4.97
CA THR A 65 -8.90 7.05 6.26
C THR A 65 -9.20 6.11 7.43
N GLY A 66 -8.49 6.27 8.54
CA GLY A 66 -8.64 5.41 9.71
C GLY A 66 -8.11 4.01 9.44
N ASP A 67 -8.72 2.99 10.06
CA ASP A 67 -8.22 1.61 10.02
C ASP A 67 -8.69 0.83 8.78
N GLY A 68 -8.76 1.48 7.61
CA GLY A 68 -9.08 0.79 6.34
C GLY A 68 -10.58 0.64 6.02
N THR A 69 -11.46 1.34 6.74
CA THR A 69 -12.93 1.30 6.54
C THR A 69 -13.55 2.67 6.23
N GLY A 70 -12.78 3.75 6.33
CA GLY A 70 -13.26 5.11 6.12
C GLY A 70 -13.33 5.54 4.65
N LYS A 71 -13.21 6.86 4.45
CA LYS A 71 -13.26 7.49 3.12
C LYS A 71 -12.04 7.10 2.30
N ASP A 72 -12.22 7.01 0.99
CA ASP A 72 -11.12 6.79 0.06
C ASP A 72 -10.14 7.97 0.09
N VAL A 73 -8.85 7.67 0.25
CA VAL A 73 -7.75 8.64 0.29
C VAL A 73 -6.99 8.60 -1.03
N ARG A 74 -6.53 7.40 -1.41
CA ARG A 74 -5.65 7.21 -2.56
C ARG A 74 -5.80 5.81 -3.13
N ARG A 75 -5.48 5.65 -4.41
CA ARG A 75 -5.40 4.33 -5.04
C ARG A 75 -3.95 3.94 -5.24
N TRP A 76 -3.61 2.73 -4.83
CA TRP A 76 -2.30 2.13 -5.03
C TRP A 76 -2.41 0.98 -6.02
N ARG A 77 -1.59 1.00 -7.07
CA ARG A 77 -1.42 -0.14 -7.96
C ARG A 77 -0.19 -0.92 -7.53
N VAL A 78 -0.37 -2.19 -7.23
CA VAL A 78 0.69 -3.10 -6.79
C VAL A 78 1.02 -4.09 -7.90
N ALA A 79 2.30 -4.25 -8.20
CA ALA A 79 2.79 -5.23 -9.18
C ALA A 79 4.02 -5.97 -8.62
N ALA A 80 4.26 -7.17 -9.13
CA ALA A 80 5.49 -7.91 -8.84
C ALA A 80 6.69 -7.20 -9.48
N ASP A 81 7.80 -7.15 -8.75
CA ASP A 81 9.09 -6.61 -9.19
C ASP A 81 10.23 -7.45 -8.60
N GLY A 82 10.84 -8.29 -9.43
CA GLY A 82 11.80 -9.31 -8.99
C GLY A 82 11.18 -10.26 -7.95
N ASP A 83 11.84 -10.39 -6.79
CA ASP A 83 11.40 -11.23 -5.67
C ASP A 83 10.39 -10.53 -4.74
N GLY A 84 9.97 -9.31 -5.07
CA GLY A 84 9.11 -8.50 -4.23
C GLY A 84 7.95 -7.86 -4.98
N PHE A 85 7.38 -6.83 -4.37
CA PHE A 85 6.28 -6.06 -4.93
C PHE A 85 6.55 -4.57 -4.79
N VAL A 86 6.12 -3.80 -5.79
CA VAL A 86 6.14 -2.34 -5.76
C VAL A 86 4.72 -1.80 -5.87
N ALA A 87 4.45 -0.73 -5.12
CA ALA A 87 3.19 -0.01 -5.12
C ALA A 87 3.39 1.39 -5.69
N ILE A 88 2.60 1.76 -6.68
CA ILE A 88 2.58 3.10 -7.26
C ILE A 88 1.26 3.75 -6.89
N SER A 89 1.38 4.91 -6.25
CA SER A 89 0.23 5.68 -5.80
C SER A 89 -0.26 6.64 -6.90
N GLY A 90 -1.55 6.64 -7.18
CA GLY A 90 -2.21 7.45 -8.23
C GLY A 90 -3.24 8.40 -7.69
#